data_AF-A0A6C0DZ62-F1
#
_entry.id   AF-A0A6C0DZ62-F1
#
_cell.length_a   1.000
_cell.length_b   1.000
_cell.length_c   1.000
_cell.angle_alpha   90.00
_cell.angle_beta   90.00
_cell.angle_gamma   90.00
#
_symmetry.space_group_name_H-M   'P 1'
#
loop_
_entity.id
_entity.type
_entity.pdbx_description
1 polymer ?
#
loop_
_entity_poly.entity_id
_entity_poly.type
_entity_poly.pdbx_seq_one_letter_code
_entity_poly.pdbx_strand_id
1 'polypeptide(L)'
;MASKDKEEKRKKLIFKFNTVVEGMIKHIVDKYKDPQFSKIKIIFDIFVSQHSKDPINMFLKKVYSNDKYRHNLLEENEDFFMNNNYDDVPEEEKNDAFKYIFHFKELWQQISPDTKIYIKKSMYVLVKICEEYLLV
;
A
#
# COMPACT_ATOMS: atom_id res chain seq x y z
N MET A 1 6.26 12.56 31.14
CA MET A 1 4.94 12.05 30.73
C MET A 1 4.72 12.16 29.22
N ALA A 2 4.89 13.34 28.60
CA ALA A 2 4.68 13.55 27.14
C ALA A 2 5.38 12.56 26.17
N SER A 3 6.55 12.01 26.53
CA SER A 3 7.26 11.03 25.67
C SER A 3 6.57 9.67 25.61
N LYS A 4 5.93 9.22 26.70
CA LYS A 4 5.23 7.92 26.73
C LYS A 4 3.93 7.98 25.94
N ASP A 5 3.23 9.11 26.01
CA ASP A 5 1.96 9.32 25.29
C ASP A 5 2.17 9.37 23.76
N LYS A 6 3.26 10.00 23.31
CA LYS A 6 3.66 10.01 21.90
C LYS A 6 4.01 8.62 21.39
N GLU A 7 4.78 7.85 22.17
CA GLU A 7 5.16 6.48 21.79
C GLU A 7 3.93 5.57 21.68
N GLU A 8 3.00 5.66 22.63
CA GLU A 8 1.75 4.90 22.62
C GLU A 8 0.87 5.28 21.43
N LYS A 9 0.77 6.58 21.12
CA LYS A 9 0.05 7.04 19.92
C LYS A 9 0.66 6.50 18.64
N ARG A 10 1.99 6.49 18.51
CA ARG A 10 2.69 5.90 17.36
C ARG A 10 2.43 4.40 17.23
N LYS A 11 2.47 3.64 18.33
CA LYS A 11 2.14 2.19 18.33
C LYS A 11 0.72 1.93 17.82
N LYS A 12 -0.26 2.72 18.26
CA LYS A 12 -1.65 2.61 17.78
C LYS A 12 -1.76 2.90 16.27
N LEU A 13 -1.03 3.88 15.77
CA LEU A 13 -1.04 4.21 14.34
C LEU A 13 -0.36 3.13 13.49
N ILE A 14 0.75 2.56 13.97
CA ILE A 14 1.40 1.39 13.33
C ILE A 14 0.41 0.22 13.26
N PHE A 15 -0.27 -0.09 14.37
CA PHE A 15 -1.27 -1.16 14.40
C PHE A 15 -2.40 -0.91 13.39
N LYS A 16 -2.99 0.30 13.39
CA LYS A 16 -4.02 0.69 12.42
C LYS A 16 -3.56 0.55 10.98
N PHE A 17 -2.32 0.98 10.68
CA PHE A 17 -1.74 0.86 9.35
C PHE A 17 -1.71 -0.60 8.90
N ASN A 18 -1.16 -1.48 9.74
CA ASN A 18 -1.06 -2.90 9.43
C ASN A 18 -2.43 -3.56 9.29
N THR A 19 -3.41 -3.19 10.11
CA THR A 19 -4.80 -3.68 9.99
C THR A 19 -5.43 -3.30 8.65
N VAL A 20 -5.17 -2.10 8.14
CA VAL A 20 -5.68 -1.69 6.82
C VAL A 20 -5.04 -2.51 5.70
N VAL A 21 -3.73 -2.74 5.76
CA VAL A 21 -3.02 -3.59 4.77
C VAL A 21 -3.50 -5.03 4.82
N GLU A 22 -3.63 -5.60 6.02
CA GLU A 22 -4.17 -6.95 6.21
C GLU A 22 -5.61 -7.06 5.67
N GLY A 23 -6.44 -6.05 5.93
CA GLY A 23 -7.80 -5.97 5.42
C GLY A 23 -7.86 -5.99 3.88
N MET A 24 -6.96 -5.25 3.22
CA MET A 24 -6.81 -5.30 1.75
C MET A 24 -6.43 -6.69 1.26
N ILE A 25 -5.39 -7.28 1.84
CA ILE A 25 -4.92 -8.61 1.44
C ILE A 25 -6.03 -9.64 1.64
N LYS A 26 -6.71 -9.62 2.79
CA LYS A 26 -7.83 -10.51 3.08
C LYS A 26 -8.96 -10.34 2.07
N HIS A 27 -9.36 -9.10 1.73
CA HIS A 27 -10.40 -8.84 0.73
C HIS A 27 -10.04 -9.46 -0.63
N ILE A 28 -8.79 -9.33 -1.07
CA ILE A 28 -8.31 -9.91 -2.34
C ILE A 28 -8.31 -11.45 -2.27
N VAL A 29 -7.76 -12.02 -1.19
CA VAL A 29 -7.70 -13.48 -0.99
C VAL A 29 -9.10 -14.09 -0.98
N ASP A 30 -10.02 -13.54 -0.19
CA ASP A 30 -11.36 -14.07 -0.01
C ASP A 30 -12.17 -14.01 -1.31
N LYS A 31 -11.95 -12.96 -2.13
CA LYS A 31 -12.69 -12.73 -3.37
C LYS A 31 -12.20 -13.58 -4.54
N TYR A 32 -10.87 -13.67 -4.75
CA TYR A 32 -10.31 -14.35 -5.91
C TYR A 32 -9.88 -15.79 -5.63
N LYS A 33 -9.69 -16.17 -4.35
CA LYS A 33 -9.34 -17.52 -3.90
C LYS A 33 -8.10 -18.12 -4.59
N ASP A 34 -7.19 -17.27 -5.06
CA ASP A 34 -5.95 -17.71 -5.69
C ASP A 34 -4.96 -18.22 -4.60
N PRO A 35 -4.38 -19.42 -4.76
CA PRO A 35 -3.35 -19.93 -3.86
C PRO A 35 -2.13 -19.00 -3.71
N GLN A 36 -1.78 -18.23 -4.74
CA GLN A 36 -0.68 -17.25 -4.69
C GLN A 36 -1.01 -16.10 -3.75
N PHE A 37 -2.24 -15.56 -3.78
CA PHE A 37 -2.66 -14.53 -2.83
C PHE A 37 -2.65 -15.06 -1.39
N SER A 38 -3.01 -16.33 -1.19
CA SER A 38 -2.96 -16.98 0.13
C SER A 38 -1.52 -17.07 0.66
N LYS A 39 -0.54 -17.38 -0.20
CA LYS A 39 0.89 -17.35 0.17
C LYS A 39 1.35 -15.93 0.52
N ILE A 40 0.93 -14.93 -0.25
CA ILE A 40 1.25 -13.52 0.01
C ILE A 40 0.74 -13.09 1.38
N LYS A 41 -0.48 -13.50 1.75
CA LYS A 41 -1.03 -13.26 3.08
C LYS A 41 -0.15 -13.85 4.19
N ILE A 42 0.26 -15.11 4.06
CA ILE A 42 1.14 -15.76 5.05
C ILE A 42 2.48 -15.02 5.16
N ILE A 43 3.09 -14.65 4.04
CA ILE A 43 4.35 -13.90 4.03
C ILE A 43 4.19 -12.55 4.73
N PHE A 44 3.10 -11.84 4.45
CA PHE A 44 2.80 -10.56 5.10
C PHE A 44 2.58 -10.73 6.61
N ASP A 45 1.82 -11.73 7.03
CA ASP A 45 1.55 -12.02 8.43
C ASP A 45 2.86 -12.31 9.20
N ILE A 46 3.77 -13.09 8.60
CA ILE A 46 5.11 -13.34 9.15
C ILE A 46 5.92 -12.04 9.23
N PHE A 47 5.96 -11.26 8.15
CA PHE A 47 6.70 -10.00 8.08
C PHE A 47 6.25 -9.01 9.15
N VAL A 48 4.94 -8.80 9.31
CA VAL A 48 4.39 -7.89 10.33
C VAL A 48 4.67 -8.39 11.75
N SER A 49 4.64 -9.70 11.98
CA SER A 49 4.93 -10.28 13.30
C SER A 49 6.37 -10.03 13.75
N GLN A 50 7.32 -10.01 12.81
CA GLN A 50 8.74 -9.79 13.08
C GLN A 50 9.12 -8.30 13.02
N HIS A 51 8.45 -7.54 12.14
CA HIS A 51 8.84 -6.19 11.77
C HIS A 51 7.62 -5.25 11.64
N SER A 52 6.83 -5.16 12.71
CA SER A 52 5.55 -4.42 12.70
C SER A 52 5.62 -2.96 12.23
N LYS A 53 6.77 -2.29 12.35
CA LYS A 53 6.97 -0.90 11.92
C LYS A 53 7.36 -0.76 10.44
N ASP A 54 7.84 -1.83 9.82
CA ASP A 54 8.43 -1.74 8.50
C ASP A 54 7.42 -1.42 7.40
N PRO A 55 6.17 -1.92 7.41
CA PRO A 55 5.17 -1.53 6.42
C PRO A 55 4.96 0.00 6.34
N ILE A 56 4.73 0.65 7.48
CA ILE A 56 4.54 2.10 7.52
C ILE A 56 5.83 2.85 7.16
N ASN A 57 7.00 2.37 7.58
CA ASN A 57 8.28 2.99 7.23
C ASN A 57 8.57 2.91 5.72
N MET A 58 8.29 1.75 5.11
CA MET A 58 8.43 1.55 3.67
C MET A 58 7.47 2.44 2.91
N PHE A 59 6.20 2.50 3.33
CA PHE A 59 5.21 3.37 2.71
C PHE A 59 5.59 4.84 2.83
N LEU A 60 6.05 5.28 4.01
CA LEU A 60 6.53 6.64 4.23
C LEU A 60 7.68 6.99 3.27
N LYS A 61 8.65 6.07 3.14
CA LYS A 61 9.86 6.29 2.34
C LYS A 61 9.62 6.24 0.84
N LYS A 62 8.73 5.35 0.37
CA LYS A 62 8.57 5.02 -1.06
C LYS A 62 7.33 5.64 -1.70
N VAL A 63 6.31 5.94 -0.92
CA VAL A 63 5.02 6.43 -1.42
C VAL A 63 4.75 7.82 -0.88
N TYR A 64 4.68 7.97 0.45
CA TYR A 64 4.25 9.22 1.08
C TYR A 64 5.20 10.39 0.82
N SER A 65 6.51 10.14 0.81
CA SER A 65 7.56 11.14 0.56
C SER A 65 7.50 11.74 -0.84
N ASN A 66 6.77 11.12 -1.77
CA ASN A 66 6.57 11.61 -3.12
C ASN A 66 5.20 12.30 -3.22
N ASP A 67 5.22 13.62 -3.33
CA ASP A 67 4.02 14.46 -3.39
C ASP A 67 3.07 14.06 -4.53
N LYS A 68 3.62 13.67 -5.68
CA LYS A 68 2.83 13.20 -6.83
C LYS A 68 2.05 11.94 -6.48
N TYR A 69 2.70 10.95 -5.86
CA TYR A 69 2.03 9.74 -5.40
C TYR A 69 0.99 10.05 -4.32
N ARG A 70 1.38 10.85 -3.31
CA ARG A 70 0.49 11.20 -2.20
C ARG A 70 -0.79 11.89 -2.67
N HIS A 71 -0.68 12.86 -3.57
CA HIS A 71 -1.82 13.61 -4.10
C HIS A 71 -2.78 12.71 -4.89
N ASN A 72 -2.26 11.92 -5.82
CA ASN A 72 -3.10 11.04 -6.65
C ASN A 72 -3.79 9.93 -5.84
N LEU A 73 -3.16 9.43 -4.78
CA LEU A 73 -3.81 8.48 -3.86
C LEU A 73 -4.94 9.13 -3.06
N LEU A 74 -4.79 10.40 -2.66
CA LEU A 74 -5.83 11.13 -1.94
C LEU A 74 -7.03 11.48 -2.82
N GLU A 75 -6.81 11.69 -4.12
CA GLU A 75 -7.86 11.94 -5.11
C GLU A 75 -8.48 10.66 -5.69
N GLU A 76 -7.99 9.48 -5.26
CA GLU A 76 -8.36 8.18 -5.82
C GLU A 76 -8.18 8.11 -7.36
N ASN A 77 -7.22 8.88 -7.89
CA ASN A 77 -6.93 9.02 -9.31
C ASN A 77 -6.15 7.79 -9.82
N GLU A 78 -6.88 6.79 -10.32
CA GLU A 78 -6.24 5.59 -10.89
C GLU A 78 -5.60 5.82 -12.25
N ASP A 79 -6.04 6.83 -13.01
CA ASP A 79 -5.48 7.17 -14.32
C ASP A 79 -4.01 7.56 -14.22
N PHE A 80 -3.62 8.23 -13.12
CA PHE A 80 -2.23 8.52 -12.81
C PHE A 80 -1.37 7.25 -12.79
N PHE A 81 -1.89 6.14 -12.26
CA PHE A 81 -1.20 4.87 -12.24
C PHE A 81 -1.28 4.19 -13.62
N MET A 82 -2.48 4.15 -14.21
CA MET A 82 -2.75 3.38 -15.42
C MET A 82 -2.07 3.94 -16.68
N ASN A 83 -1.95 5.25 -16.81
CA ASN A 83 -1.53 5.90 -18.06
C ASN A 83 -0.01 5.96 -18.31
N ASN A 84 0.85 5.53 -17.38
CA ASN A 84 2.31 5.47 -17.63
C ASN A 84 2.67 4.22 -18.47
N ASN A 85 3.23 4.33 -19.68
CA ASN A 85 3.56 3.15 -20.48
C ASN A 85 4.97 2.62 -20.19
N TYR A 86 5.21 1.36 -20.54
CA TYR A 86 6.50 0.70 -20.32
C TYR A 86 7.60 1.35 -21.16
N ASP A 87 7.21 1.81 -22.35
CA ASP A 87 8.09 2.45 -23.32
C ASP A 87 8.46 3.89 -22.93
N ASP A 88 7.71 4.50 -22.01
CA ASP A 88 7.95 5.87 -21.53
C ASP A 88 9.03 5.94 -20.44
N VAL A 89 9.57 4.79 -20.01
CA VAL A 89 10.56 4.71 -18.92
C VAL A 89 11.96 4.44 -19.46
N PRO A 90 12.98 5.21 -19.02
CA PRO A 90 14.36 5.00 -19.43
C PRO A 90 14.83 3.57 -19.17
N GLU A 91 15.61 3.00 -20.10
CA GLU A 91 16.06 1.59 -20.03
C GLU A 91 16.81 1.27 -18.73
N GLU A 92 17.58 2.24 -18.21
CA GLU A 92 18.28 2.19 -16.92
C GLU A 92 17.37 2.07 -15.69
N GLU A 93 16.09 2.42 -15.82
CA GLU A 93 15.09 2.31 -14.75
C GLU A 93 14.24 1.03 -14.86
N LYS A 94 14.33 0.30 -15.99
CA LYS A 94 13.61 -0.96 -16.25
C LYS A 94 14.23 -2.14 -15.50
N ASN A 95 14.06 -2.16 -14.19
CA ASN A 95 14.42 -3.29 -13.33
C ASN A 95 13.23 -4.24 -13.09
N ASP A 96 13.44 -5.32 -12.33
CA ASP A 96 12.37 -6.28 -12.05
C ASP A 96 11.18 -5.67 -11.30
N ALA A 97 11.38 -4.63 -10.48
CA ALA A 97 10.27 -3.90 -9.87
C ALA A 97 9.38 -3.23 -10.91
N PHE A 98 9.96 -2.79 -12.03
CA PHE A 98 9.23 -2.21 -13.14
C PHE A 98 8.34 -3.25 -13.84
N LYS A 99 8.82 -4.49 -14.03
CA LYS A 99 7.98 -5.59 -14.55
C LYS A 99 6.78 -5.87 -13.65
N TYR A 100 6.98 -5.85 -12.33
CA TYR A 100 5.88 -6.04 -11.37
C TYR A 100 4.84 -4.91 -11.42
N ILE A 101 5.23 -3.68 -11.78
CA ILE A 101 4.27 -2.58 -11.98
C ILE A 101 3.33 -2.87 -13.15
N PHE A 102 3.83 -3.34 -14.29
CA PHE A 102 3.00 -3.67 -15.45
C PHE A 102 2.12 -4.87 -15.19
N HIS A 103 2.68 -5.91 -14.56
CA HIS A 103 1.86 -7.04 -14.14
C HIS A 103 0.73 -6.61 -13.19
N PHE A 104 1.00 -5.69 -12.26
CA PHE A 104 -0.03 -5.14 -11.41
C PHE A 104 -1.08 -4.33 -12.18
N LYS A 105 -0.71 -3.61 -13.25
CA LYS A 105 -1.69 -2.92 -14.14
C LYS A 105 -2.60 -3.90 -14.87
N GLU A 106 -2.06 -4.99 -15.39
CA GLU A 106 -2.84 -6.05 -16.04
C GLU A 106 -3.84 -6.65 -15.05
N LEU A 107 -3.38 -6.97 -13.84
CA LEU A 107 -4.25 -7.43 -12.76
C LEU A 107 -5.30 -6.37 -12.42
N TRP A 108 -4.91 -5.10 -12.35
CA TRP A 108 -5.83 -3.99 -12.08
C TRP A 108 -6.95 -3.91 -13.10
N GLN A 109 -6.69 -4.18 -14.38
CA GLN A 109 -7.72 -4.21 -15.42
C GLN A 109 -8.70 -5.38 -15.26
N GLN A 110 -8.27 -6.48 -14.65
CA GLN A 110 -9.06 -7.71 -14.49
C GLN A 110 -9.91 -7.73 -13.21
N ILE A 111 -9.57 -6.92 -12.20
CA ILE A 111 -10.33 -6.89 -10.94
C ILE A 111 -11.62 -6.06 -11.07
N SER A 112 -12.65 -6.50 -10.35
CA SER A 112 -13.97 -5.84 -10.36
C SER A 112 -13.92 -4.38 -9.85
N PRO A 113 -14.82 -3.50 -10.31
CA PRO A 113 -14.93 -2.12 -9.83
C PRO A 113 -15.04 -2.00 -8.30
N ASP A 114 -15.82 -2.87 -7.65
CA ASP A 114 -15.97 -2.85 -6.18
C ASP A 114 -14.64 -3.10 -5.46
N THR A 115 -13.81 -4.00 -5.98
CA THR A 115 -12.48 -4.26 -5.42
C THR A 115 -11.54 -3.10 -5.64
N LYS A 116 -11.59 -2.45 -6.81
CA LYS A 116 -10.83 -1.22 -7.06
C LYS A 116 -11.20 -0.14 -6.05
N ILE A 117 -12.50 0.09 -5.85
CA ILE A 117 -13.00 1.05 -4.86
C ILE A 117 -12.49 0.71 -3.46
N TYR A 118 -12.53 -0.56 -3.07
CA TYR A 118 -12.00 -1.00 -1.78
C TYR A 118 -10.51 -0.68 -1.64
N ILE A 119 -9.69 -1.05 -2.62
CA ILE A 119 -8.24 -0.79 -2.60
C ILE A 119 -7.94 0.71 -2.57
N LYS A 120 -8.61 1.53 -3.39
CA LYS A 120 -8.42 2.99 -3.42
C LYS A 120 -8.73 3.63 -2.08
N LYS A 121 -9.85 3.28 -1.46
CA LYS A 121 -10.22 3.74 -0.12
C LYS A 121 -9.23 3.30 0.95
N SER A 122 -8.74 2.08 0.88
CA SER A 122 -7.70 1.60 1.79
C SER A 122 -6.40 2.41 1.63
N MET A 123 -5.96 2.68 0.40
CA MET A 123 -4.77 3.50 0.13
C MET A 123 -4.94 4.93 0.64
N TYR A 124 -6.11 5.54 0.45
CA TYR A 124 -6.46 6.84 1.04
C TYR A 124 -6.27 6.81 2.57
N VAL A 125 -6.81 5.79 3.25
CA VAL A 125 -6.69 5.65 4.71
C VAL A 125 -5.23 5.47 5.14
N LEU A 126 -4.42 4.71 4.40
CA LEU A 126 -2.99 4.57 4.70
C LEU A 126 -2.26 5.91 4.64
N VAL A 127 -2.55 6.76 3.65
CA VAL A 127 -2.00 8.12 3.57
C VAL A 127 -2.40 8.95 4.80
N LYS A 128 -3.68 8.90 5.20
CA LYS A 128 -4.16 9.62 6.39
C LYS A 128 -3.52 9.14 7.69
N ILE A 129 -3.26 7.84 7.83
CA ILE A 129 -2.52 7.30 8.97
C ILE A 129 -1.07 7.83 8.98
N CYS A 130 -0.41 7.91 7.81
CA CYS A 130 0.93 8.49 7.70
C CYS A 130 0.96 9.99 8.04
N GLU A 131 -0.01 10.78 7.58
CA GLU A 131 -0.16 12.19 7.97
C GLU A 131 -0.23 12.31 9.48
N GLU A 132 -1.09 11.53 10.13
CA GLU A 132 -1.24 11.57 11.58
C GLU A 132 0.02 11.09 12.31
N TYR A 133 0.70 10.08 11.80
CA TYR A 133 1.92 9.50 12.37
C TYR A 133 3.08 10.49 12.42
N LEU A 134 3.24 11.33 11.39
CA LEU A 134 4.29 12.34 11.32
C LEU A 134 4.04 13.53 12.26
N LEU A 135 2.80 13.76 12.68
CA LEU A 135 2.41 14.84 13.60
C LEU A 135 2.57 14.47 15.09
N VAL A 136 2.87 13.20 15.40
CA VAL A 136 3.09 12.71 16.78
C VAL A 136 4.52 12.98 17.26
#